data_AF-A0A158L0X3-F1
#
_entry.id   AF-A0A158L0X3-F1
#
_cell.length_a   1.000
_cell.length_b   1.000
_cell.length_c   1.000
_cell.angle_alpha   90.00
_cell.angle_beta   90.00
_cell.angle_gamma   90.00
#
_symmetry.space_group_name_H-M   'P 1'
#
loop_
_entity.id
_entity.type
_entity.pdbx_description
1 polymer ?
#
loop_
_entity_poly.entity_id
_entity_poly.type
_entity_poly.pdbx_seq_one_letter_code
_entity_poly.pdbx_strand_id
1 'polypeptide(L)'
;MDGATEQVIEVDKSASLTVDVHFDFVCPWCLIGKRNLDAAIRRLGSLRPDVSVEVRCHPHQLLPDIPAGGVPYQAFYVNRLGSAKAVDARRAQFRRPLARRACNWRSTGSK
;
A
#
# COMPACT_ATOMS: atom_id res chain seq x y z
N MET A 1 44.56 36.56 8.78
CA MET A 1 44.75 36.60 7.32
C MET A 1 45.71 35.45 7.06
N ASP A 2 45.26 34.21 6.79
CA ASP A 2 44.13 33.81 5.95
C ASP A 2 43.59 32.43 6.33
N GLY A 3 42.30 32.22 6.02
CA GLY A 3 41.76 30.93 5.60
C GLY A 3 41.61 29.84 6.65
N ALA A 4 40.69 30.01 7.60
CA ALA A 4 40.07 28.86 8.25
C ALA A 4 39.18 28.16 7.20
N THR A 5 39.60 26.96 6.84
CA THR A 5 39.02 26.07 5.84
C THR A 5 37.53 25.84 6.11
N GLU A 6 36.69 26.40 5.23
CA GLU A 6 35.27 26.09 5.12
C GLU A 6 35.12 24.62 4.72
N GLN A 7 34.83 23.76 5.69
CA GLN A 7 34.43 22.39 5.40
C GLN A 7 32.98 22.42 4.94
N VAL A 8 32.80 22.51 3.62
CA VAL A 8 31.54 22.18 2.97
C VAL A 8 31.32 20.69 3.18
N ILE A 9 30.47 20.36 4.16
CA ILE A 9 29.90 19.04 4.31
C ILE A 9 28.91 18.90 3.14
N GLU A 10 29.38 18.42 1.98
CA GLU A 10 28.47 17.94 0.94
C GLU A 10 27.75 16.72 1.49
N VAL A 11 26.60 16.95 2.14
CA VAL A 11 25.65 15.89 2.44
C VAL A 11 25.14 15.38 1.09
N ASP A 12 25.59 14.17 0.74
CA ASP A 12 25.15 13.41 -0.42
C ASP A 12 23.64 13.55 -0.61
N LYS A 13 23.27 14.09 -1.77
CA LYS A 13 21.97 14.70 -2.07
C LYS A 13 20.97 13.62 -2.46
N SER A 14 20.79 12.63 -1.59
CA SER A 14 19.82 11.55 -1.76
C SER A 14 18.89 11.50 -0.54
N ALA A 15 17.77 12.23 -0.59
CA ALA A 15 16.77 12.17 0.48
C ALA A 15 16.07 10.80 0.45
N SER A 16 15.92 10.16 1.61
CA SER A 16 15.16 8.90 1.72
C SER A 16 13.76 9.17 2.28
N LEU A 17 12.75 8.56 1.66
CA LEU A 17 11.35 8.60 2.08
C LEU A 17 10.89 7.18 2.37
N THR A 18 10.55 6.91 3.63
CA THR A 18 9.92 5.64 4.01
C THR A 18 8.40 5.79 4.00
N VAL A 19 7.70 4.81 3.42
CA VAL A 19 6.24 4.74 3.37
C VAL A 19 5.78 3.41 3.95
N ASP A 20 5.14 3.46 5.11
CA ASP A 20 4.50 2.31 5.75
C ASP A 20 3.07 2.11 5.20
N VAL A 21 2.78 0.91 4.72
CA VAL A 21 1.51 0.56 4.07
C VAL A 21 0.88 -0.62 4.80
N HIS A 22 -0.24 -0.37 5.47
CA HIS A 22 -1.06 -1.43 6.03
C HIS A 22 -1.97 -2.04 4.95
N PHE A 23 -1.95 -3.36 4.80
CA PHE A 23 -2.60 -4.05 3.69
C PHE A 23 -3.35 -5.30 4.14
N ASP A 24 -4.57 -5.47 3.62
CA ASP A 24 -5.38 -6.68 3.74
C ASP A 24 -5.80 -7.19 2.34
N PHE A 25 -5.70 -8.50 2.10
CA PHE A 25 -6.12 -9.14 0.85
C PHE A 25 -7.62 -9.08 0.58
N VAL A 26 -8.46 -9.02 1.62
CA VAL A 26 -9.92 -8.91 1.42
C VAL A 26 -10.37 -7.49 1.09
N CYS A 27 -9.47 -6.51 1.22
CA CYS A 27 -9.78 -5.11 0.98
C CYS A 27 -9.64 -4.73 -0.49
N PRO A 28 -10.74 -4.47 -1.23
CA PRO A 28 -10.64 -4.01 -2.60
C PRO A 28 -9.95 -2.64 -2.72
N TRP A 29 -10.07 -1.80 -1.69
CA TRP A 29 -9.43 -0.48 -1.66
C TRP A 29 -7.93 -0.54 -1.45
N CYS A 30 -7.41 -1.50 -0.66
CA CYS A 30 -5.96 -1.68 -0.50
C CYS A 30 -5.29 -1.98 -1.84
N LEU A 31 -5.94 -2.76 -2.71
CA LEU A 31 -5.46 -3.04 -4.07
C LEU A 31 -5.47 -1.79 -4.97
N ILE A 32 -6.49 -0.94 -4.86
CA ILE A 32 -6.55 0.35 -5.58
C ILE A 32 -5.48 1.29 -5.06
N GLY A 33 -5.36 1.44 -3.74
CA GLY A 33 -4.37 2.26 -3.06
C GLY A 33 -2.95 1.89 -3.46
N LYS A 34 -2.63 0.59 -3.53
CA LYS A 34 -1.31 0.15 -3.98
C LYS A 34 -1.00 0.60 -5.42
N ARG A 35 -1.96 0.50 -6.34
CA ARG A 35 -1.74 0.95 -7.73
C ARG A 35 -1.48 2.46 -7.80
N ASN A 36 -2.21 3.22 -7.00
CA ASN A 36 -2.03 4.67 -6.91
C ASN A 36 -0.68 5.02 -6.29
N LEU A 37 -0.27 4.30 -5.23
CA LEU A 37 1.06 4.46 -4.63
C LEU A 37 2.17 4.14 -5.63
N ASP A 38 2.08 3.00 -6.34
CA ASP A 38 3.06 2.64 -7.37
C ASP A 38 3.15 3.72 -8.46
N ALA A 39 2.03 4.33 -8.85
CA ALA A 39 2.00 5.44 -9.81
C ALA A 39 2.61 6.73 -9.26
N ALA A 40 2.33 7.05 -8.00
CA ALA A 40 2.89 8.21 -7.32
C ALA A 40 4.41 8.09 -7.18
N ILE A 41 4.93 6.92 -6.80
CA ILE A 41 6.38 6.65 -6.69
C ILE A 41 7.07 6.83 -8.04
N ARG A 42 6.50 6.28 -9.12
CA ARG A 42 7.04 6.50 -10.48
C ARG A 42 7.09 7.98 -10.85
N ARG A 43 6.01 8.71 -10.57
CA ARG A 43 5.95 10.15 -10.84
C ARG A 43 6.96 10.93 -9.99
N LEU A 44 7.13 10.56 -8.72
CA LEU A 44 8.10 11.17 -7.83
C LEU A 44 9.52 10.95 -8.37
N GLY A 45 9.88 9.73 -8.79
CA GLY A 45 11.20 9.45 -9.36
C GLY A 45 11.52 10.27 -10.62
N SER A 46 10.50 10.67 -11.41
CA SER A 46 10.68 11.58 -12.54
C SER A 46 10.86 13.05 -12.11
N LEU A 47 10.22 13.48 -11.02
CA LEU A 47 10.26 14.87 -10.54
C LEU A 47 11.44 15.15 -9.60
N ARG A 48 11.85 14.14 -8.85
CA ARG A 48 12.83 14.18 -7.76
C ARG A 48 13.68 12.91 -7.81
N PRO A 49 14.60 12.80 -8.78
CA PRO A 49 15.48 11.62 -8.90
C PRO A 49 16.43 11.49 -7.70
N ASP A 50 16.61 12.56 -6.94
CA ASP A 50 17.34 12.62 -5.68
C ASP A 50 16.57 12.00 -4.49
N VAL A 51 15.32 11.57 -4.67
CA VAL A 51 14.52 10.95 -3.61
C VAL A 51 14.42 9.45 -3.82
N SER A 52 14.97 8.68 -2.88
CA SER A 52 14.77 7.23 -2.80
C SER A 52 13.54 6.91 -1.96
N VAL A 53 12.69 5.99 -2.43
CA VAL A 53 11.48 5.57 -1.69
C VAL A 53 11.62 4.12 -1.22
N GLU A 54 11.53 3.92 0.09
CA GLU A 54 11.38 2.61 0.72
C GLU A 54 9.91 2.38 1.07
N VAL A 55 9.32 1.29 0.60
CA VAL A 55 7.93 0.92 0.95
C VAL A 55 7.95 -0.31 1.86
N ARG A 56 7.41 -0.15 3.06
CA ARG A 56 7.26 -1.21 4.06
C ARG A 56 5.80 -1.62 4.12
N CYS A 57 5.52 -2.91 3.89
CA CYS A 57 4.15 -3.40 3.90
C CYS A 57 3.87 -4.18 5.19
N HIS A 58 2.84 -3.76 5.92
CA HIS A 58 2.41 -4.37 7.17
C HIS A 58 1.08 -5.12 6.95
N PRO A 59 1.00 -6.42 7.26
CA PRO A 59 -0.27 -7.13 7.19
C PRO A 59 -1.25 -6.51 8.19
N HIS A 60 -2.50 -6.35 7.77
CA HIS A 60 -3.58 -5.87 8.61
C HIS A 60 -4.81 -6.75 8.39
N GLN A 61 -5.49 -7.13 9.47
CA GLN A 61 -6.70 -7.93 9.41
C GLN A 61 -7.91 -7.04 9.66
N LEU A 62 -8.66 -6.72 8.61
CA LEU A 62 -9.86 -5.87 8.67
C LEU A 62 -11.03 -6.55 9.36
N LEU A 63 -11.04 -7.88 9.35
CA LEU A 63 -12.12 -8.72 9.86
C LEU A 63 -11.54 -9.75 10.85
N PRO A 64 -11.12 -9.31 12.05
CA PRO A 64 -10.49 -10.17 13.05
C PRO A 64 -11.42 -11.28 13.57
N ASP A 65 -12.73 -11.01 13.62
CA ASP A 65 -13.72 -11.91 14.20
C ASP A 65 -14.19 -13.02 13.24
N ILE A 66 -13.67 -13.05 12.01
CA ILE A 66 -14.04 -14.08 11.04
C ILE A 66 -13.33 -15.39 11.41
N PRO A 67 -14.07 -16.48 11.67
CA PRO A 67 -13.46 -17.76 12.00
C PRO A 67 -12.64 -18.29 10.83
N ALA A 68 -11.68 -19.17 11.11
CA ALA A 68 -10.80 -19.76 10.09
C ALA A 68 -11.58 -20.51 8.99
N GLY A 69 -12.74 -21.10 9.33
CA GLY A 69 -13.65 -21.74 8.36
C GLY A 69 -14.42 -20.75 7.47
N GLY A 70 -14.27 -19.45 7.71
CA GLY A 70 -14.98 -18.40 7.01
C GLY A 70 -16.45 -18.29 7.40
N VAL A 71 -17.15 -17.40 6.71
CA VAL A 71 -18.60 -17.22 6.80
C VAL A 71 -19.18 -17.13 5.39
N PRO A 72 -20.47 -17.45 5.18
CA PRO A 72 -21.10 -17.26 3.88
C PRO A 72 -21.02 -15.80 3.42
N TYR A 73 -20.28 -15.54 2.35
CA TYR A 73 -19.97 -14.19 1.85
C TYR A 73 -21.24 -13.33 1.70
N GLN A 74 -22.26 -13.86 1.03
CA GLN A 74 -23.46 -13.09 0.70
C GLN A 74 -24.21 -12.67 1.97
N ALA A 75 -24.42 -13.61 2.91
CA ALA A 75 -25.12 -13.33 4.16
C ALA A 75 -24.35 -12.29 4.99
N PHE A 76 -23.02 -12.45 5.10
CA PHE A 76 -22.17 -11.51 5.81
C PHE A 76 -22.27 -10.09 5.24
N TYR A 77 -22.17 -9.92 3.92
CA TYR A 77 -22.22 -8.59 3.31
C TYR A 77 -23.64 -8.00 3.25
N VAL A 78 -24.70 -8.81 3.17
CA VAL A 78 -26.08 -8.31 3.33
C VAL A 78 -26.28 -7.78 4.74
N ASN A 79 -25.83 -8.51 5.78
CA ASN A 79 -25.89 -8.02 7.16
C ASN A 79 -25.08 -6.73 7.34
N ARG A 80 -23.90 -6.64 6.71
CA ARG A 80 -23.01 -5.48 6.80
C ARG A 80 -23.52 -4.25 6.02
N LEU A 81 -24.15 -4.44 4.87
CA LEU A 81 -24.54 -3.37 3.93
C LEU A 81 -26.05 -3.10 3.88
N GLY A 82 -26.85 -3.90 4.57
CA GLY A 82 -28.29 -3.73 4.76
C GLY A 82 -29.19 -4.29 3.64
N SER A 83 -28.67 -4.66 2.47
CA SER A 83 -29.47 -5.32 1.42
C SER A 83 -28.62 -5.97 0.33
N ALA A 84 -29.18 -6.94 -0.39
CA ALA A 84 -28.53 -7.55 -1.57
C ALA A 84 -28.20 -6.49 -2.64
N LYS A 85 -29.11 -5.53 -2.87
CA LYS A 85 -28.89 -4.42 -3.81
C LYS A 85 -27.67 -3.57 -3.42
N ALA A 86 -27.46 -3.32 -2.12
CA ALA A 86 -26.28 -2.60 -1.64
C ALA A 86 -24.98 -3.39 -1.85
N VAL A 87 -25.01 -4.72 -1.69
CA VAL A 87 -23.87 -5.60 -2.00
C VAL A 87 -23.51 -5.50 -3.48
N ASP A 88 -24.49 -5.59 -4.38
CA ASP A 88 -24.25 -5.54 -5.82
C ASP A 88 -23.74 -4.17 -6.28
N ALA A 89 -24.31 -3.09 -5.73
CA ALA A 89 -23.82 -1.74 -5.97
C ALA A 89 -22.36 -1.58 -5.52
N ARG A 90 -21.99 -2.14 -4.36
CA ARG A 90 -20.59 -2.12 -3.88
C ARG A 90 -19.67 -2.92 -4.79
N ARG A 91 -20.07 -4.12 -5.23
CA ARG A 91 -19.28 -4.94 -6.16
C ARG A 91 -19.05 -4.24 -7.50
N ALA A 92 -20.05 -3.52 -8.00
CA ALA A 92 -19.95 -2.79 -9.26
C ALA A 92 -18.83 -1.73 -9.25
N GLN A 93 -18.50 -1.16 -8.08
CA GLN A 93 -17.42 -0.17 -7.93
C GLN A 93 -16.03 -0.77 -8.21
N PHE A 94 -15.85 -2.09 -8.03
CA PHE A 94 -14.53 -2.74 -8.06
C PHE A 94 -14.34 -3.71 -9.24
N ARG A 95 -15.21 -3.68 -10.25
CA ARG A 95 -15.18 -4.61 -11.40
C ARG A 95 -13.98 -4.47 -12.35
N ARG A 96 -13.04 -3.54 -12.09
CA ARG A 96 -11.83 -3.39 -12.90
C ARG A 96 -10.79 -4.48 -12.54
N PRO A 97 -10.06 -5.05 -13.52
CA PRO A 97 -9.00 -6.01 -13.23
C PRO A 97 -7.95 -5.38 -12.30
N LEU A 98 -7.82 -5.90 -11.08
CA LEU A 98 -6.80 -5.48 -10.12
C LEU A 98 -5.47 -6.17 -10.47
N ALA A 99 -4.37 -5.42 -10.47
CA ALA A 99 -3.06 -5.94 -10.85
C ALA A 99 -2.61 -7.03 -9.87
N ARG A 100 -2.08 -8.14 -10.40
CA ARG A 100 -1.74 -9.37 -9.65
C ARG A 100 -0.60 -9.27 -8.63
N ARG A 101 0.02 -8.10 -8.43
CA ARG A 101 1.14 -7.94 -7.49
C ARG A 101 0.64 -7.25 -6.22
N ALA A 102 0.30 -8.03 -5.22
CA ALA A 102 0.17 -7.54 -3.85
C ALA A 102 1.47 -6.86 -3.40
N CYS A 103 1.38 -6.02 -2.37
CA CYS A 103 2.50 -5.30 -1.74
C CYS A 103 3.74 -6.21 -1.72
N ASN A 104 4.87 -5.73 -2.28
CA ASN A 104 6.01 -6.50 -2.81
C ASN A 104 6.65 -7.41 -1.75
N TRP A 105 5.96 -8.51 -1.42
CA TRP A 105 6.36 -9.52 -0.46
C TRP A 105 7.54 -10.27 -1.07
N ARG A 106 8.73 -9.72 -0.92
CA ARG A 106 9.91 -10.54 -0.78
C ARG A 106 9.75 -11.20 0.58
N SER A 107 9.72 -12.53 0.57
CA SER A 107 10.06 -13.28 1.77
C SER A 107 11.39 -12.71 2.27
N THR A 108 11.36 -11.90 3.33
CA THR A 108 12.50 -11.78 4.23
C THR A 108 12.66 -13.16 4.83
N GLY A 109 13.35 -14.04 4.09
CA GLY A 109 13.93 -15.25 4.63
C GLY A 109 15.01 -14.80 5.58
N SER A 110 14.62 -14.51 6.82
CA SER A 110 15.54 -14.66 7.94
C SER A 110 15.66 -16.16 8.16
N LYS A 111 16.87 -16.66 7.98
CA LYS A 111 17.28 -17.98 8.47
C LYS A 111 17.09 -18.05 9.99
#